data_AF-A0A2M9HR05-F1
#
_entry.id   AF-A0A2M9HR05-F1
#
_cell.length_a   1.000
_cell.length_b   1.000
_cell.length_c   1.000
_cell.angle_alpha   90.00
_cell.angle_beta   90.00
_cell.angle_gamma   90.00
#
_symmetry.space_group_name_H-M   'P 1'
#
loop_
_entity.id
_entity.type
_entity.pdbx_description
1 polymer ?
#
loop_
_entity_poly.entity_id
_entity_poly.type
_entity_poly.pdbx_seq_one_letter_code
_entity_poly.pdbx_strand_id
1 'polypeptide(L)'
;MSEQNDWWQVESSVYGGVGYAPAQVAEYTALAKALDDEADGFAALSSAWGSVALQLQSHRNSTPMCSTLISGNPSMTLPGHETLDYATLGERCHMHATACQQLRDDLYATANLLIRAHSLYSETELANRRAFTELLQAGIQAAPVHGLIGLGAVATGGLLAGWGIDGKPDPSWMSTFTSPLQEGAISGIGALVGGVPIGKGVAHTDEVNKGAGKIASVSGPVKDIMQGNHLTVREVTTDVDVVRASGTVSESMENLRRLAEERLGKVDLGSGLEYGTIAIQRYERGDGTNAWLVTIPSTDGQPDSPFGWEQNVELMSSDQERRRRADSARMVVEAMQQAGIGTDEPVAMVGHSQGGIVAATIASDWADDYTIEHVVTAGSPVANHPIPSSTWVTSVEIDDEFVAALDGAANPSTDNWLTVSGHVSPAPAPTESTVDEDGACTPGATRIYGLTPYDAAPVAGGATDGKEISHWLKYHQAAYHNALDIGSPAVERHEQHFQDTIRGELKETRYFEGRMTSTATLAPDSPSSEIQPFAD
;
A
#
# COMPACT_ATOMS: atom_id res chain seq x y z
N MET A 1 -12.83 -20.88 23.27
CA MET A 1 -11.80 -20.16 22.50
C MET A 1 -12.40 -18.80 22.25
N SER A 2 -11.78 -17.73 22.75
CA SER A 2 -12.27 -16.37 22.49
C SER A 2 -12.05 -16.08 21.01
N GLU A 3 -13.08 -15.62 20.30
CA GLU A 3 -12.90 -14.99 18.99
C GLU A 3 -11.92 -13.83 19.15
N GLN A 4 -10.78 -13.90 18.47
CA GLN A 4 -9.75 -12.89 18.51
C GLN A 4 -10.08 -11.89 17.42
N ASN A 5 -10.63 -10.75 17.84
CA ASN A 5 -11.01 -9.64 16.98
C ASN A 5 -9.82 -8.70 16.82
N ASP A 6 -9.08 -8.86 15.72
CA ASP A 6 -7.90 -8.07 15.43
C ASP A 6 -8.25 -6.84 14.60
N TRP A 7 -7.69 -5.70 14.99
CA TRP A 7 -7.73 -4.46 14.23
C TRP A 7 -6.36 -4.24 13.61
N TRP A 8 -6.28 -3.47 12.52
CA TRP A 8 -5.03 -3.27 11.78
C TRP A 8 -4.75 -1.79 11.57
N GLN A 9 -3.47 -1.45 11.55
CA GLN A 9 -2.96 -0.14 11.17
C GLN A 9 -1.80 -0.30 10.19
N VAL A 10 -1.53 0.75 9.42
CA VAL A 10 -0.46 0.78 8.43
C VAL A 10 0.46 1.97 8.69
N GLU A 11 1.74 1.68 8.86
CA GLU A 11 2.81 2.66 8.90
C GLU A 11 3.41 2.78 7.49
N SER A 12 3.49 3.99 6.92
CA SER A 12 4.05 4.19 5.58
C SER A 12 5.50 4.68 5.58
N SER A 13 6.25 4.23 4.58
CA SER A 13 7.52 4.80 4.12
C SER A 13 7.38 5.23 2.66
N VAL A 14 8.22 6.17 2.23
CA VAL A 14 8.16 6.74 0.87
C VAL A 14 9.54 6.73 0.24
N TYR A 15 9.62 6.32 -1.03
CA TYR A 15 10.84 6.43 -1.83
C TYR A 15 10.54 6.78 -3.29
N GLY A 16 11.53 7.33 -3.99
CA GLY A 16 11.31 7.88 -5.33
C GLY A 16 10.52 9.19 -5.29
N GLY A 17 10.17 9.69 -6.47
CA GLY A 17 9.67 11.03 -6.68
C GLY A 17 10.75 12.09 -6.46
N VAL A 18 10.50 13.31 -6.93
CA VAL A 18 11.38 14.43 -6.55
C VAL A 18 11.32 14.58 -5.02
N GLY A 19 12.45 14.81 -4.35
CA GLY A 19 12.51 15.11 -2.91
C GLY A 19 12.66 16.61 -2.66
N TYR A 20 13.13 16.97 -1.45
CA TYR A 20 13.72 18.30 -1.28
C TYR A 20 15.10 18.38 -1.93
N ALA A 21 15.61 19.60 -2.12
CA ALA A 21 16.98 19.78 -2.57
C ALA A 21 17.97 19.13 -1.58
N PRO A 22 19.12 18.59 -2.03
CA PRO A 22 20.07 17.91 -1.14
C PRO A 22 20.51 18.73 0.08
N ALA A 23 20.57 20.06 -0.05
CA ALA A 23 20.88 20.96 1.05
C ALA A 23 19.83 20.94 2.17
N GLN A 24 18.54 20.90 1.79
CA GLN A 24 17.42 20.80 2.74
C GLN A 24 17.37 19.40 3.36
N VAL A 25 17.63 18.34 2.59
CA VAL A 25 17.75 16.97 3.12
C VAL A 25 18.83 16.93 4.21
N ALA A 26 20.01 17.48 3.96
CA ALA A 26 21.08 17.54 4.96
C ALA A 26 20.69 18.34 6.22
N GLU A 27 19.94 19.43 6.06
CA GLU A 27 19.42 20.23 7.17
C GLU A 27 18.42 19.42 8.02
N TYR A 28 17.45 18.77 7.40
CA TYR A 28 16.48 17.92 8.09
C TYR A 28 17.12 16.70 8.74
N THR A 29 18.13 16.09 8.11
CA THR A 29 18.91 15.01 8.72
C THR A 29 19.67 15.48 9.96
N ALA A 30 20.28 16.67 9.90
CA ALA A 30 20.94 17.25 11.07
C ALA A 30 19.95 17.58 12.20
N LEU A 31 18.76 18.09 11.86
CA LEU A 31 17.70 18.37 12.82
C LEU A 31 17.16 17.11 13.47
N ALA A 32 16.83 16.07 12.69
CA ALA A 32 16.36 14.79 13.20
C ALA A 32 17.41 14.16 14.15
N LYS A 33 18.69 14.22 13.76
CA LYS A 33 19.78 13.76 14.63
C LYS A 33 19.87 14.55 15.93
N ALA A 34 19.76 15.87 15.88
CA ALA A 34 19.81 16.71 17.08
C ALA A 34 18.65 16.43 18.05
N LEU A 35 17.46 16.16 17.52
CA LEU A 35 16.30 15.74 18.32
C LEU A 35 16.53 14.38 18.99
N ASP A 36 17.09 13.41 18.27
CA ASP A 36 17.42 12.09 18.78
C ASP A 36 18.50 12.15 19.88
N ASP A 37 19.58 12.91 19.64
CA ASP A 37 20.65 13.14 20.61
C ASP A 37 20.11 13.82 21.90
N GLU A 38 19.15 14.75 21.78
CA GLU A 38 18.50 15.40 22.93
C GLU A 38 17.54 14.44 23.65
N ALA A 39 16.81 13.59 22.91
CA ALA A 39 15.98 12.54 23.49
C ALA A 39 16.84 11.61 24.37
N ASP A 40 17.99 11.17 23.88
CA ASP A 40 18.96 10.38 24.66
C ASP A 40 19.41 11.11 25.95
N GLY A 41 19.60 12.43 25.88
CA GLY A 41 19.86 13.27 27.04
C GLY A 41 18.74 13.20 28.09
N PHE A 42 17.48 13.34 27.67
CA PHE A 42 16.32 13.19 28.56
C PHE A 42 16.14 11.76 29.09
N ALA A 43 16.48 10.74 28.31
CA ALA A 43 16.49 9.34 28.76
C ALA A 43 17.50 9.13 29.91
N ALA A 44 18.69 9.73 29.78
CA ALA A 44 19.70 9.71 30.82
C ALA A 44 19.25 10.46 32.09
N LEU A 45 18.60 11.61 31.95
CA LEU A 45 18.02 12.36 33.07
C LEU A 45 16.90 11.59 33.77
N SER A 46 16.01 10.94 33.01
CA SER A 46 14.95 10.06 33.54
C SER A 46 15.56 8.95 34.41
N SER A 47 16.58 8.27 33.88
CA SER A 47 17.33 7.24 34.59
C SER A 47 18.01 7.77 35.85
N ALA A 48 18.60 8.97 35.80
CA ALA A 48 19.24 9.61 36.94
C ALA A 48 18.22 9.94 38.05
N TRP A 49 17.06 10.51 37.71
CA TRP A 49 15.98 10.77 38.66
C TRP A 49 15.43 9.49 39.29
N GLY A 50 15.24 8.44 38.50
CA GLY A 50 14.85 7.12 39.01
C GLY A 50 15.89 6.54 39.98
N SER A 51 17.18 6.68 39.67
CA SER A 51 18.28 6.27 40.56
C SER A 51 18.27 7.03 41.89
N VAL A 52 18.09 8.36 41.85
CA VAL A 52 17.97 9.18 43.06
C VAL A 52 16.78 8.74 43.91
N ALA A 53 15.63 8.45 43.30
CA ALA A 53 14.47 7.97 44.04
C ALA A 53 14.73 6.64 44.77
N LEU A 54 15.39 5.69 44.09
CA LEU A 54 15.80 4.41 44.69
C LEU A 54 16.82 4.61 45.82
N GLN A 55 17.78 5.53 45.66
CA GLN A 55 18.74 5.85 46.72
C GLN A 55 18.06 6.49 47.94
N LEU A 56 17.12 7.41 47.72
CA LEU A 56 16.31 8.01 48.80
C LEU A 56 15.50 6.95 49.56
N GLN A 57 14.91 6.00 48.85
CA GLN A 57 14.20 4.87 49.46
C GLN A 57 15.14 3.94 50.23
N SER A 58 16.33 3.66 49.69
CA SER A 58 17.37 2.87 50.36
C SER A 58 17.84 3.55 51.65
N HIS A 59 18.12 4.86 51.62
CA HIS A 59 18.49 5.64 52.80
C HIS A 59 17.41 5.56 53.88
N ARG A 60 16.14 5.76 53.52
CA ARG A 60 15.02 5.61 54.44
C ARG A 60 14.99 4.21 55.09
N ASN A 61 15.19 3.16 54.30
CA ASN A 61 15.13 1.77 54.77
C ASN A 61 16.37 1.35 55.59
N SER A 62 17.50 2.05 55.43
CA SER A 62 18.74 1.75 56.15
C SER A 62 18.70 2.10 57.64
N THR A 63 17.78 2.98 58.06
CA THR A 63 17.64 3.46 59.45
C THR A 63 16.21 3.36 59.98
N PRO A 64 15.66 2.13 60.13
CA PRO A 64 14.23 1.90 60.40
C PRO A 64 13.76 2.36 61.79
N MET A 65 14.67 2.70 62.70
CA MET A 65 14.36 3.16 64.07
C MET A 65 14.53 4.68 64.25
N CYS A 66 14.91 5.42 63.20
CA CYS A 66 15.12 6.87 63.28
C CYS A 66 13.83 7.64 62.97
N SER A 67 13.12 8.09 64.00
CA SER A 67 11.85 8.83 63.85
C SER A 67 11.99 10.14 63.07
N THR A 68 13.15 10.79 63.14
CA THR A 68 13.46 12.03 62.41
C THR A 68 13.58 11.82 60.89
N LEU A 69 14.04 10.64 60.44
CA LEU A 69 14.13 10.31 59.01
C LEU A 69 12.83 9.72 58.45
N ILE A 70 11.99 9.11 59.30
CA ILE A 70 10.76 8.43 58.87
C ILE A 70 9.57 9.37 58.79
N SER A 71 9.48 10.36 59.69
CA SER A 71 8.27 11.17 59.84
C SER A 71 8.13 12.29 58.82
N GLY A 72 9.23 12.84 58.31
CA GLY A 72 9.23 14.08 57.51
C GLY A 72 8.61 15.29 58.25
N ASN A 73 8.28 15.15 59.54
CA ASN A 73 7.49 16.10 60.29
C ASN A 73 8.41 16.96 61.17
N PRO A 74 8.46 18.29 60.95
CA PRO A 74 9.31 19.19 61.72
C PRO A 74 9.09 19.09 63.23
N SER A 75 7.87 18.74 63.68
CA SER A 75 7.54 18.59 65.11
C SER A 75 8.09 17.32 65.76
N MET A 76 8.63 16.38 64.98
CA MET A 76 9.25 15.13 65.45
C MET A 76 10.79 15.15 65.35
N THR A 77 11.35 16.33 65.06
CA THR A 77 12.79 16.55 64.91
C THR A 77 13.46 16.68 66.28
N LEU A 78 14.53 15.92 66.51
CA LEU A 78 15.35 16.04 67.72
C LEU A 78 16.26 17.28 67.64
N PRO A 79 16.60 17.94 68.77
CA PRO A 79 17.52 19.07 68.78
C PRO A 79 18.87 18.73 68.12
N GLY A 80 19.32 19.57 67.18
CA GLY A 80 20.56 19.35 66.42
C GLY A 80 20.40 18.46 65.18
N HIS A 81 19.19 17.98 64.89
CA HIS A 81 18.86 17.26 63.66
C HIS A 81 17.89 18.08 62.79
N GLU A 82 17.83 17.77 61.50
CA GLU A 82 16.79 18.23 60.56
C GLU A 82 16.02 17.01 60.03
N THR A 83 14.78 17.23 59.61
CA THR A 83 13.95 16.21 58.95
C THR A 83 13.73 16.57 57.49
N LEU A 84 13.66 15.56 56.64
CA LEU A 84 13.42 15.68 55.22
C LEU A 84 12.25 14.76 54.85
N ASP A 85 11.28 15.26 54.09
CA ASP A 85 10.16 14.42 53.64
C ASP A 85 10.59 13.54 52.46
N TYR A 86 11.18 12.39 52.77
CA TYR A 86 11.64 11.40 51.78
C TYR A 86 10.52 10.89 50.87
N ALA A 87 9.26 10.86 51.35
CA ALA A 87 8.14 10.43 50.53
C ALA A 87 7.83 11.46 49.46
N THR A 88 7.69 12.74 49.85
CA THR A 88 7.48 13.84 48.90
C THR A 88 8.65 14.00 47.93
N LEU A 89 9.89 13.81 48.40
CA LEU A 89 11.07 13.88 47.53
C LEU A 89 11.16 12.70 46.55
N GLY A 90 10.86 11.48 47.01
CA GLY A 90 10.79 10.31 46.15
C GLY A 90 9.73 10.45 45.06
N GLU A 91 8.55 10.96 45.42
CA GLU A 91 7.46 11.26 44.50
C GLU A 91 7.87 12.32 43.47
N ARG A 92 8.50 13.41 43.91
CA ARG A 92 9.03 14.44 42.99
C ARG A 92 10.07 13.88 42.02
N CYS A 93 10.95 13.01 42.49
CA CYS A 93 11.93 12.34 41.62
C CYS A 93 11.21 11.46 40.58
N HIS A 94 10.17 10.72 40.96
CA HIS A 94 9.37 9.93 40.01
C HIS A 94 8.66 10.82 39.01
N MET A 95 8.00 11.91 39.44
CA MET A 95 7.38 12.88 38.53
C MET A 95 8.39 13.48 37.54
N HIS A 96 9.59 13.84 37.99
CA HIS A 96 10.64 14.34 37.10
C HIS A 96 11.15 13.27 36.14
N ALA A 97 11.30 12.03 36.59
CA ALA A 97 11.66 10.91 35.71
C ALA A 97 10.61 10.71 34.61
N THR A 98 9.32 10.66 34.98
CA THR A 98 8.21 10.55 34.03
C THR A 98 8.14 11.74 33.07
N ALA A 99 8.35 12.97 33.54
CA ALA A 99 8.36 14.15 32.69
C ALA A 99 9.53 14.15 31.69
N CYS A 100 10.72 13.72 32.12
CA CYS A 100 11.87 13.54 31.22
C CYS A 100 11.58 12.45 30.20
N GLN A 101 10.96 11.35 30.62
CA GLN A 101 10.57 10.27 29.73
C GLN A 101 9.57 10.74 28.66
N GLN A 102 8.57 11.52 29.03
CA GLN A 102 7.62 12.08 28.08
C GLN A 102 8.30 12.99 27.05
N LEU A 103 9.19 13.89 27.51
CA LEU A 103 9.93 14.76 26.61
C LEU A 103 10.84 13.98 25.66
N ARG A 104 11.50 12.93 26.15
CA ARG A 104 12.25 11.99 25.29
C ARG A 104 11.34 11.40 24.23
N ASP A 105 10.19 10.87 24.62
CA ASP A 105 9.25 10.19 23.73
C ASP A 105 8.76 11.17 22.63
N ASP A 106 8.40 12.41 23.00
CA ASP A 106 7.97 13.45 22.07
C ASP A 106 9.08 13.86 21.07
N LEU A 107 10.31 14.03 21.55
CA LEU A 107 11.47 14.37 20.71
C LEU A 107 11.81 13.23 19.74
N TYR A 108 11.84 12.00 20.24
CA TYR A 108 12.10 10.81 19.44
C TYR A 108 11.02 10.60 18.37
N ALA A 109 9.75 10.75 18.74
CA ALA A 109 8.64 10.65 17.79
C ALA A 109 8.75 11.72 16.69
N THR A 110 9.08 12.96 17.06
CA THR A 110 9.26 14.06 16.10
C THR A 110 10.43 13.78 15.15
N ALA A 111 11.55 13.27 15.66
CA ALA A 111 12.69 12.87 14.84
C ALA A 111 12.30 11.78 13.82
N ASN A 112 11.56 10.76 14.27
CA ASN A 112 11.09 9.68 13.40
C ASN A 112 10.14 10.18 12.30
N LEU A 113 9.19 11.06 12.64
CA LEU A 113 8.29 11.67 11.67
C LEU A 113 9.04 12.50 10.62
N LEU A 114 10.06 13.28 11.02
CA LEU A 114 10.90 14.03 10.08
C LEU A 114 11.66 13.10 9.12
N ILE A 115 12.21 12.01 9.64
CA ILE A 115 12.93 11.01 8.84
C ILE A 115 11.99 10.40 7.78
N ARG A 116 10.78 10.02 8.19
CA ARG A 116 9.77 9.41 7.33
C ARG A 116 9.20 10.39 6.30
N ALA A 117 8.83 11.60 6.72
CA ALA A 117 8.28 12.64 5.84
C ALA A 117 9.24 13.00 4.71
N HIS A 118 10.53 13.08 5.01
CA HIS A 118 11.55 13.51 4.06
C HIS A 118 12.35 12.35 3.47
N SER A 119 11.94 11.11 3.74
CA SER A 119 12.58 9.91 3.21
C SER A 119 14.10 9.90 3.41
N LEU A 120 14.58 10.44 4.54
CA LEU A 120 16.00 10.82 4.73
C LEU A 120 16.98 9.65 4.63
N TYR A 121 16.48 8.41 4.73
CA TYR A 121 17.26 7.18 4.62
C TYR A 121 16.74 6.21 3.55
N SER A 122 15.74 6.58 2.76
CA SER A 122 15.09 5.66 1.81
C SER A 122 16.05 5.16 0.74
N GLU A 123 16.98 5.99 0.25
CA GLU A 123 17.99 5.57 -0.72
C GLU A 123 18.94 4.51 -0.14
N THR A 124 19.38 4.69 1.10
CA THR A 124 20.23 3.72 1.81
C THR A 124 19.50 2.42 2.11
N GLU A 125 18.22 2.51 2.49
CA GLU A 125 17.37 1.34 2.73
C GLU A 125 17.14 0.55 1.45
N LEU A 126 16.82 1.22 0.34
CA LEU A 126 16.70 0.62 -0.99
C LEU A 126 18.01 -0.04 -1.44
N ALA A 127 19.16 0.63 -1.24
CA ALA A 127 20.46 0.08 -1.61
C ALA A 127 20.76 -1.21 -0.82
N ASN A 128 20.47 -1.23 0.48
CA ASN A 128 20.64 -2.41 1.33
C ASN A 128 19.68 -3.53 0.93
N ARG A 129 18.41 -3.21 0.67
CA ARG A 129 17.41 -4.17 0.21
C ARG A 129 17.81 -4.77 -1.12
N ARG A 130 18.22 -3.97 -2.11
CA ARG A 130 18.71 -4.45 -3.41
C ARG A 130 19.93 -5.35 -3.26
N ALA A 131 20.93 -4.96 -2.46
CA ALA A 131 22.11 -5.78 -2.21
C ALA A 131 21.75 -7.14 -1.58
N PHE A 132 20.79 -7.16 -0.65
CA PHE A 132 20.27 -8.39 -0.07
C PHE A 132 19.52 -9.25 -1.10
N THR A 133 18.62 -8.66 -1.88
CA THR A 133 17.86 -9.31 -2.98
C THR A 133 18.79 -9.96 -3.99
N GLU A 134 19.84 -9.25 -4.44
CA GLU A 134 20.84 -9.75 -5.39
C GLU A 134 21.64 -10.95 -4.83
N LEU A 135 22.05 -10.88 -3.56
CA LEU A 135 22.73 -11.98 -2.89
C LEU A 135 21.84 -13.22 -2.79
N LEU A 136 20.56 -13.03 -2.45
CA LEU A 136 19.59 -14.10 -2.37
C LEU A 136 19.33 -14.72 -3.75
N GLN A 137 19.14 -13.90 -4.78
CA GLN A 137 19.01 -14.32 -6.17
C GLN A 137 20.20 -15.18 -6.61
N ALA A 138 21.43 -14.72 -6.36
CA ALA A 138 22.65 -15.45 -6.70
C ALA A 138 22.75 -16.79 -5.95
N GLY A 139 22.38 -16.81 -4.66
CA GLY A 139 22.33 -18.02 -3.86
C GLY A 139 21.35 -19.07 -4.41
N ILE A 140 20.15 -18.63 -4.81
CA ILE A 140 19.11 -19.49 -5.38
C ILE A 140 19.51 -20.00 -6.76
N GLN A 141 20.14 -19.17 -7.62
CA GLN A 141 20.67 -19.63 -8.90
C GLN A 141 21.78 -20.69 -8.72
N ALA A 142 22.64 -20.51 -7.72
CA ALA A 142 23.76 -21.44 -7.45
C ALA A 142 23.28 -22.77 -6.85
N ALA A 143 22.25 -22.74 -5.99
CA ALA A 143 21.76 -23.90 -5.28
C ALA A 143 20.21 -23.92 -5.21
N PRO A 144 19.50 -24.12 -6.35
CA PRO A 144 18.06 -23.92 -6.45
C PRO A 144 17.24 -24.80 -5.50
N VAL A 145 17.65 -26.06 -5.33
CA VAL A 145 16.98 -26.99 -4.41
C VAL A 145 17.10 -26.51 -2.96
N HIS A 146 18.28 -26.05 -2.55
CA HIS A 146 18.50 -25.58 -1.17
C HIS A 146 17.81 -24.24 -0.91
N GLY A 147 17.78 -23.35 -1.91
CA GLY A 147 17.05 -22.09 -1.84
C GLY A 147 15.53 -22.29 -1.64
N LEU A 148 14.92 -23.18 -2.44
CA LEU A 148 13.50 -23.52 -2.30
C LEU A 148 13.17 -24.21 -0.97
N ILE A 149 14.06 -25.09 -0.48
CA ILE A 149 13.91 -25.71 0.84
C ILE A 149 13.99 -24.66 1.94
N GLY A 150 14.94 -23.71 1.85
CA GLY A 150 15.08 -22.61 2.80
C GLY A 150 13.84 -21.73 2.87
N LEU A 151 13.33 -21.30 1.71
CA LEU A 151 12.09 -20.51 1.63
C LEU A 151 10.89 -21.28 2.19
N GLY A 152 10.75 -22.56 1.84
CA GLY A 152 9.68 -23.41 2.36
C GLY A 152 9.77 -23.61 3.88
N ALA A 153 10.98 -23.69 4.44
CA ALA A 153 11.19 -23.78 5.88
C ALA A 153 10.79 -22.49 6.61
N VAL A 154 11.11 -21.32 6.05
CA VAL A 154 10.69 -20.00 6.60
C VAL A 154 9.18 -19.86 6.51
N ALA A 155 8.56 -20.18 5.37
CA ALA A 155 7.11 -20.15 5.20
C ALA A 155 6.38 -21.06 6.21
N THR A 156 6.89 -22.29 6.39
CA THR A 156 6.34 -23.24 7.38
C THR A 156 6.53 -22.74 8.80
N GLY A 157 7.68 -22.15 9.12
CA GLY A 157 7.93 -21.50 10.41
C GLY A 157 6.96 -20.36 10.68
N GLY A 158 6.69 -19.52 9.68
CA GLY A 158 5.70 -18.43 9.76
C GLY A 158 4.28 -18.92 10.01
N LEU A 159 3.85 -19.98 9.31
CA LEU A 159 2.54 -20.62 9.56
C LEU A 159 2.44 -21.15 11.01
N LEU A 160 3.50 -21.81 11.51
CA LEU A 160 3.53 -22.35 12.88
C LEU A 160 3.56 -21.23 13.94
N ALA A 161 4.29 -20.15 13.68
CA ALA A 161 4.31 -18.98 14.55
C ALA A 161 2.95 -18.28 14.58
N GLY A 162 2.34 -18.04 13.41
CA GLY A 162 0.99 -17.49 13.27
C GLY A 162 -0.07 -18.34 13.95
N TRP A 163 0.01 -19.67 13.84
CA TRP A 163 -0.87 -20.58 14.60
C TRP A 163 -0.71 -20.41 16.12
N GLY A 164 0.51 -20.14 16.61
CA GLY A 164 0.74 -19.81 18.01
C GLY A 164 0.12 -18.48 18.45
N ILE A 165 -0.01 -17.51 17.53
CA ILE A 165 -0.56 -16.17 17.78
C ILE A 165 -2.10 -16.22 17.70
N ASP A 166 -2.65 -16.74 16.61
CA ASP A 166 -4.09 -16.68 16.28
C ASP A 166 -4.85 -17.90 16.83
N GLY A 167 -4.16 -18.92 17.35
CA GLY A 167 -4.76 -20.16 17.84
C GLY A 167 -5.34 -21.08 16.77
N LYS A 168 -5.28 -20.70 15.49
CA LYS A 168 -5.68 -21.49 14.31
C LYS A 168 -4.65 -21.35 13.16
N PRO A 169 -4.55 -22.31 12.24
CA PRO A 169 -3.69 -22.18 11.06
C PRO A 169 -4.21 -21.08 10.13
N ASP A 170 -3.36 -20.09 9.83
CA ASP A 170 -3.66 -19.01 8.89
C ASP A 170 -2.48 -18.82 7.90
N PRO A 171 -2.70 -19.09 6.60
CA PRO A 171 -1.68 -18.94 5.55
C PRO A 171 -1.18 -17.50 5.33
N SER A 172 -1.89 -16.46 5.78
CA SER A 172 -1.48 -15.06 5.61
C SER A 172 -0.09 -14.81 6.24
N TRP A 173 0.18 -15.44 7.39
CA TRP A 173 1.46 -15.39 8.08
C TRP A 173 2.63 -15.96 7.27
N MET A 174 2.38 -16.89 6.34
CA MET A 174 3.44 -17.39 5.46
C MET A 174 4.03 -16.26 4.61
N SER A 175 3.18 -15.36 4.09
CA SER A 175 3.63 -14.21 3.29
C SER A 175 4.42 -13.24 4.15
N THR A 176 3.93 -12.89 5.34
CA THR A 176 4.61 -11.97 6.27
C THR A 176 6.01 -12.41 6.65
N PHE A 177 6.20 -13.69 6.96
CA PHE A 177 7.52 -14.19 7.34
C PHE A 177 8.45 -14.41 6.15
N THR A 178 7.91 -14.58 4.94
CA THR A 178 8.73 -14.74 3.73
C THR A 178 8.99 -13.44 3.00
N SER A 179 8.31 -12.35 3.34
CA SER A 179 8.32 -11.12 2.53
C SER A 179 9.71 -10.55 2.23
N PRO A 180 10.70 -10.55 3.16
CA PRO A 180 12.05 -10.09 2.84
C PRO A 180 12.76 -10.96 1.79
N LEU A 181 12.29 -12.19 1.57
CA LEU A 181 12.90 -13.19 0.70
C LEU A 181 12.21 -13.33 -0.66
N GLN A 182 10.96 -12.84 -0.81
CA GLN A 182 10.11 -13.14 -1.96
C GLN A 182 10.69 -12.58 -3.27
N GLU A 183 11.08 -11.31 -3.29
CA GLU A 183 11.63 -10.63 -4.48
C GLU A 183 12.87 -11.36 -5.02
N GLY A 184 13.85 -11.65 -4.14
CA GLY A 184 15.07 -12.34 -4.53
C GLY A 184 14.85 -13.81 -4.94
N ALA A 185 13.84 -14.46 -4.34
CA ALA A 185 13.47 -15.82 -4.74
C ALA A 185 12.82 -15.88 -6.12
N ILE A 186 11.89 -14.98 -6.40
CA ILE A 186 11.18 -14.91 -7.68
C ILE A 186 12.17 -14.52 -8.79
N SER A 187 13.01 -13.51 -8.55
CA SER A 187 14.10 -13.12 -9.46
C SER A 187 15.09 -14.26 -9.72
N GLY A 188 15.45 -15.03 -8.69
CA GLY A 188 16.36 -16.17 -8.80
C GLY A 188 15.80 -17.27 -9.71
N ILE A 189 14.51 -17.62 -9.54
CA ILE A 189 13.80 -18.58 -10.38
C ILE A 189 13.64 -18.04 -11.81
N GLY A 190 13.22 -16.78 -11.96
CA GLY A 190 13.04 -16.11 -13.24
C GLY A 190 14.32 -16.11 -14.07
N ALA A 191 15.46 -15.80 -13.45
CA ALA A 191 16.77 -15.83 -14.08
C ALA A 191 17.22 -17.22 -14.53
N LEU A 192 16.96 -18.28 -13.73
CA LEU A 192 17.25 -19.67 -14.12
C LEU A 192 16.46 -20.08 -15.37
N VAL A 193 15.17 -19.73 -15.41
CA VAL A 193 14.29 -20.02 -16.55
C VAL A 193 14.69 -19.17 -17.76
N GLY A 194 14.94 -17.87 -17.55
CA GLY A 194 15.35 -16.91 -18.56
C GLY A 194 16.72 -17.23 -19.19
N GLY A 195 17.59 -17.93 -18.47
CA GLY A 195 18.95 -18.27 -18.91
C GLY A 195 19.96 -17.14 -18.67
N VAL A 196 19.76 -16.36 -17.60
CA VAL A 196 20.59 -15.20 -17.25
C VAL A 196 21.85 -15.68 -16.49
N PRO A 197 23.07 -15.19 -16.83
CA PRO A 197 24.30 -15.61 -16.15
C PRO A 197 24.37 -15.18 -14.67
N ILE A 198 24.94 -16.04 -13.82
CA ILE A 198 25.16 -15.77 -12.38
C ILE A 198 25.95 -14.47 -12.18
N GLY A 199 25.43 -13.57 -11.35
CA GLY A 199 26.09 -12.30 -10.99
C GLY A 199 25.92 -11.17 -12.01
N LYS A 200 25.10 -11.35 -13.07
CA LYS A 200 24.78 -10.27 -14.03
C LYS A 200 23.46 -9.53 -13.77
N GLY A 201 22.76 -9.81 -12.68
CA GLY A 201 21.59 -9.04 -12.23
C GLY A 201 21.90 -7.56 -11.93
N VAL A 202 23.18 -7.23 -11.71
CA VAL A 202 23.64 -5.84 -11.50
C VAL A 202 23.36 -4.90 -12.70
N ALA A 203 23.09 -5.44 -13.89
CA ALA A 203 22.87 -4.65 -15.12
C ALA A 203 21.46 -4.82 -15.74
N HIS A 204 20.62 -5.68 -15.18
CA HIS A 204 19.31 -6.03 -15.73
C HIS A 204 18.32 -6.21 -14.56
N THR A 205 17.13 -5.62 -14.66
CA THR A 205 16.04 -5.80 -13.68
C THR A 205 14.93 -6.71 -14.21
N ASP A 206 15.03 -7.14 -15.47
CA ASP A 206 13.99 -7.79 -16.27
C ASP A 206 14.04 -9.33 -16.27
N GLU A 207 14.75 -9.95 -15.31
CA GLU A 207 14.98 -11.41 -15.25
C GLU A 207 13.68 -12.21 -15.18
N VAL A 208 12.72 -11.77 -14.35
CA VAL A 208 11.42 -12.43 -14.19
C VAL A 208 10.62 -12.34 -15.48
N ASN A 209 10.60 -11.17 -16.13
CA ASN A 209 9.90 -10.94 -17.39
C ASN A 209 10.46 -11.79 -18.54
N LYS A 210 11.77 -12.09 -18.53
CA LYS A 210 12.42 -13.04 -19.45
C LYS A 210 12.04 -14.50 -19.14
N GLY A 211 11.93 -14.86 -17.87
CA GLY A 211 11.51 -16.19 -17.42
C GLY A 211 10.03 -16.50 -17.71
N ALA A 212 9.15 -15.53 -17.42
CA ALA A 212 7.71 -15.58 -17.68
C ALA A 212 7.42 -15.86 -19.16
N GLY A 213 8.17 -15.23 -20.08
CA GLY A 213 8.04 -15.44 -21.52
C GLY A 213 8.29 -16.88 -22.00
N LYS A 214 9.05 -17.70 -21.26
CA LYS A 214 9.27 -19.13 -21.56
C LYS A 214 8.23 -20.03 -20.90
N ILE A 215 7.76 -19.72 -19.70
CA ILE A 215 6.71 -20.49 -19.01
C ILE A 215 5.35 -20.30 -19.71
N ALA A 216 5.00 -19.06 -20.08
CA ALA A 216 3.76 -18.73 -20.79
C ALA A 216 3.66 -19.38 -22.18
N SER A 217 4.81 -19.71 -22.81
CA SER A 217 4.85 -20.39 -24.11
C SER A 217 4.27 -21.82 -24.08
N VAL A 218 4.06 -22.38 -22.87
CA VAL A 218 3.51 -23.72 -22.67
C VAL A 218 2.03 -23.69 -22.23
N SER A 219 1.58 -22.65 -21.51
CA SER A 219 0.22 -22.58 -20.94
C SER A 219 -0.76 -21.67 -21.68
N GLY A 220 -0.32 -20.53 -22.23
CA GLY A 220 -1.18 -19.57 -22.95
C GLY A 220 -2.00 -20.21 -24.10
N PRO A 221 -1.37 -21.02 -24.98
CA PRO A 221 -2.08 -21.65 -26.09
C PRO A 221 -3.20 -22.62 -25.67
N VAL A 222 -3.17 -23.18 -24.45
CA VAL A 222 -4.13 -24.20 -24.01
C VAL A 222 -5.44 -23.57 -23.51
N LYS A 223 -5.38 -22.41 -22.86
CA LYS A 223 -6.57 -21.68 -22.40
C LYS A 223 -7.21 -20.89 -23.55
N ASP A 224 -6.43 -20.31 -24.46
CA ASP A 224 -6.95 -19.65 -25.68
C ASP A 224 -7.83 -20.58 -26.53
N ILE A 225 -7.51 -21.88 -26.55
CA ILE A 225 -8.29 -22.91 -27.22
C ILE A 225 -9.65 -23.15 -26.52
N MET A 226 -9.76 -22.93 -25.21
CA MET A 226 -11.01 -23.14 -24.44
C MET A 226 -11.83 -21.86 -24.22
N GLN A 227 -11.19 -20.74 -23.86
CA GLN A 227 -11.84 -19.45 -23.57
C GLN A 227 -12.17 -18.69 -24.87
N GLY A 228 -11.38 -18.89 -25.92
CA GLY A 228 -11.45 -18.11 -27.15
C GLY A 228 -10.71 -16.78 -27.06
N ASN A 229 -10.42 -16.19 -28.22
CA ASN A 229 -9.64 -14.95 -28.34
C ASN A 229 -10.48 -13.76 -28.88
N HIS A 230 -11.79 -13.94 -28.98
CA HIS A 230 -12.69 -12.88 -29.42
C HIS A 230 -13.21 -12.11 -28.21
N LEU A 231 -12.76 -10.87 -28.07
CA LEU A 231 -13.19 -9.97 -27.01
C LEU A 231 -14.37 -9.14 -27.52
N THR A 232 -15.48 -9.16 -26.79
CA THR A 232 -16.59 -8.22 -26.97
C THR A 232 -16.61 -7.26 -25.79
N VAL A 233 -16.45 -5.96 -26.05
CA VAL A 233 -16.59 -4.91 -25.04
C VAL A 233 -17.92 -4.23 -25.22
N ARG A 234 -18.71 -4.15 -24.15
CA ARG A 234 -20.00 -3.48 -24.11
C ARG A 234 -20.01 -2.41 -23.03
N GLU A 235 -20.61 -1.28 -23.35
CA GLU A 235 -21.00 -0.32 -22.33
C GLU A 235 -22.18 -0.89 -21.52
N VAL A 236 -22.10 -0.75 -20.21
CA VAL A 236 -23.16 -1.12 -19.26
C VAL A 236 -23.62 0.12 -18.52
N THR A 237 -24.89 0.15 -18.18
CA THR A 237 -25.50 1.27 -17.46
C THR A 237 -25.85 0.84 -16.05
N THR A 238 -25.63 1.72 -15.09
CA THR A 238 -26.03 1.52 -13.69
C THR A 238 -26.77 2.77 -13.22
N ASP A 239 -27.81 2.58 -12.40
CA ASP A 239 -28.63 3.67 -11.88
C ASP A 239 -28.04 4.26 -10.58
N VAL A 240 -26.88 3.79 -10.14
CA VAL A 240 -26.21 4.20 -8.91
C VAL A 240 -24.79 4.67 -9.15
N ASP A 241 -24.38 5.69 -8.41
CA ASP A 241 -23.02 6.21 -8.47
C ASP A 241 -22.04 5.29 -7.72
N VAL A 242 -21.63 4.21 -8.38
CA VAL A 242 -20.58 3.31 -7.87
C VAL A 242 -19.25 4.06 -7.80
N VAL A 243 -18.84 4.63 -8.93
CA VAL A 243 -17.65 5.49 -9.08
C VAL A 243 -18.10 6.95 -9.12
N ARG A 244 -17.72 7.68 -8.07
CA ARG A 244 -18.07 9.10 -7.87
C ARG A 244 -17.03 10.02 -8.50
N ALA A 245 -17.32 11.33 -8.57
CA ALA A 245 -16.30 12.31 -8.92
C ALA A 245 -15.08 12.17 -7.99
N SER A 246 -13.89 12.29 -8.57
CA SER A 246 -12.62 12.24 -7.88
C SER A 246 -11.78 13.44 -8.29
N GLY A 247 -11.18 14.11 -7.31
CA GLY A 247 -10.10 15.06 -7.52
C GLY A 247 -8.76 14.53 -7.03
N THR A 248 -8.76 13.55 -6.12
CA THR A 248 -7.55 13.08 -5.42
C THR A 248 -7.25 11.61 -5.66
N VAL A 249 -6.00 11.20 -5.42
CA VAL A 249 -5.61 9.78 -5.49
C VAL A 249 -6.41 8.95 -4.48
N SER A 250 -6.63 9.47 -3.26
CA SER A 250 -7.40 8.81 -2.21
C SER A 250 -8.86 8.53 -2.62
N GLU A 251 -9.54 9.52 -3.23
CA GLU A 251 -10.90 9.34 -3.74
C GLU A 251 -10.94 8.34 -4.90
N SER A 252 -9.92 8.35 -5.77
CA SER A 252 -9.80 7.40 -6.88
C SER A 252 -9.60 5.96 -6.39
N MET A 253 -8.76 5.75 -5.38
CA MET A 253 -8.59 4.45 -4.73
C MET A 253 -9.86 4.00 -4.01
N GLU A 254 -10.63 4.93 -3.42
CA GLU A 254 -11.93 4.63 -2.81
C GLU A 254 -12.97 4.22 -3.86
N ASN A 255 -13.04 4.89 -5.00
CA ASN A 255 -13.88 4.48 -6.12
C ASN A 255 -13.51 3.08 -6.62
N LEU A 256 -12.22 2.79 -6.74
CA LEU A 256 -11.73 1.47 -7.10
C LEU A 256 -12.13 0.41 -6.06
N ARG A 257 -12.11 0.74 -4.75
CA ARG A 257 -12.57 -0.15 -3.67
C ARG A 257 -14.05 -0.43 -3.78
N ARG A 258 -14.87 0.61 -3.95
CA ARG A 258 -16.33 0.51 -4.09
C ARG A 258 -16.71 -0.38 -5.26
N LEU A 259 -16.05 -0.18 -6.41
CA LEU A 259 -16.27 -0.99 -7.61
C LEU A 259 -15.90 -2.47 -7.38
N ALA A 260 -14.81 -2.74 -6.66
CA ALA A 260 -14.39 -4.10 -6.32
C ALA A 260 -15.31 -4.77 -5.28
N GLU A 261 -15.67 -4.07 -4.21
CA GLU A 261 -16.48 -4.61 -3.11
C GLU A 261 -17.94 -4.85 -3.50
N GLU A 262 -18.51 -3.98 -4.34
CA GLU A 262 -19.82 -4.15 -4.94
C GLU A 262 -19.89 -5.46 -5.73
N ARG A 263 -18.94 -5.66 -6.65
CA ARG A 263 -18.83 -6.88 -7.46
C ARG A 263 -18.66 -8.13 -6.60
N LEU A 264 -17.91 -8.04 -5.50
CA LEU A 264 -17.70 -9.15 -4.57
C LEU A 264 -18.87 -9.39 -3.61
N GLY A 265 -19.94 -8.58 -3.68
CA GLY A 265 -21.07 -8.64 -2.76
C GLY A 265 -20.72 -8.32 -1.31
N LYS A 266 -19.59 -7.64 -1.08
CA LYS A 266 -19.20 -7.14 0.26
C LYS A 266 -19.97 -5.88 0.64
N VAL A 267 -20.38 -5.13 -0.38
CA VAL A 267 -21.34 -4.02 -0.29
C VAL A 267 -22.45 -4.31 -1.31
N ASP A 268 -23.67 -3.88 -1.01
CA ASP A 268 -24.79 -3.90 -1.95
C ASP A 268 -25.22 -2.45 -2.20
N LEU A 269 -24.73 -1.89 -3.31
CA LEU A 269 -25.10 -0.59 -3.85
C LEU A 269 -26.26 -0.72 -4.83
N GLY A 270 -26.70 -1.94 -5.18
CA GLY A 270 -27.73 -2.18 -6.19
C GLY A 270 -27.28 -1.84 -7.61
N SER A 271 -25.99 -1.97 -7.92
CA SER A 271 -25.44 -1.52 -9.21
C SER A 271 -25.77 -2.40 -10.40
N GLY A 272 -26.02 -3.70 -10.16
CA GLY A 272 -26.18 -4.70 -11.22
C GLY A 272 -24.89 -5.06 -11.96
N LEU A 273 -23.72 -4.63 -11.48
CA LEU A 273 -22.42 -4.93 -12.07
C LEU A 273 -21.90 -6.28 -11.53
N GLU A 274 -21.88 -7.30 -12.39
CA GLU A 274 -21.52 -8.68 -11.99
C GLU A 274 -20.09 -9.09 -12.42
N TYR A 275 -19.47 -8.34 -13.33
CA TYR A 275 -18.15 -8.62 -13.91
C TYR A 275 -17.11 -7.55 -13.53
N GLY A 276 -15.83 -7.86 -13.79
CA GLY A 276 -14.76 -6.86 -13.79
C GLY A 276 -15.12 -5.71 -14.73
N THR A 277 -15.50 -4.58 -14.14
CA THR A 277 -16.01 -3.41 -14.85
C THR A 277 -14.96 -2.32 -14.87
N ILE A 278 -14.72 -1.72 -16.04
CA ILE A 278 -13.89 -0.50 -16.17
C ILE A 278 -14.82 0.70 -16.05
N ALA A 279 -14.43 1.69 -15.25
CA ALA A 279 -15.12 2.98 -15.23
C ALA A 279 -14.24 4.05 -15.87
N ILE A 280 -14.80 4.80 -16.82
CA ILE A 280 -14.13 5.91 -17.50
C ILE A 280 -14.90 7.19 -17.20
N GLN A 281 -14.23 8.16 -16.61
CA GLN A 281 -14.81 9.46 -16.26
C GLN A 281 -14.25 10.56 -17.14
N ARG A 282 -15.13 11.42 -17.64
CA ARG A 282 -14.75 12.63 -18.41
C ARG A 282 -14.91 13.87 -17.56
N TYR A 283 -13.83 14.61 -17.41
CA TYR A 283 -13.78 15.90 -16.74
C TYR A 283 -13.61 17.01 -17.77
N GLU A 284 -14.55 17.94 -17.83
CA GLU A 284 -14.45 19.10 -18.72
C GLU A 284 -13.68 20.23 -18.01
N ARG A 285 -12.59 20.68 -18.64
CA ARG A 285 -11.76 21.79 -18.17
C ARG A 285 -12.41 23.14 -18.50
N GLY A 286 -11.99 24.17 -17.78
CA GLY A 286 -12.52 25.53 -17.98
C GLY A 286 -12.24 26.14 -19.36
N ASP A 287 -11.31 25.57 -20.13
CA ASP A 287 -11.02 25.95 -21.51
C ASP A 287 -11.82 25.14 -22.56
N GLY A 288 -12.67 24.22 -22.11
CA GLY A 288 -13.47 23.32 -22.96
C GLY A 288 -12.74 22.07 -23.42
N THR A 289 -11.50 21.83 -23.00
CA THR A 289 -10.81 20.56 -23.23
C THR A 289 -11.24 19.50 -22.23
N ASN A 290 -11.02 18.21 -22.52
CA ASN A 290 -11.35 17.13 -21.59
C ASN A 290 -10.09 16.58 -20.91
N ALA A 291 -10.28 16.08 -19.69
CA ALA A 291 -9.36 15.18 -19.01
C ALA A 291 -10.09 13.90 -18.62
N TRP A 292 -9.36 12.80 -18.48
CA TRP A 292 -9.95 11.49 -18.28
C TRP A 292 -9.36 10.76 -17.09
N LEU A 293 -10.22 10.06 -16.35
CA LEU A 293 -9.81 9.11 -15.32
C LEU A 293 -10.32 7.73 -15.68
N VAL A 294 -9.40 6.77 -15.80
CA VAL A 294 -9.69 5.36 -16.09
C VAL A 294 -9.47 4.52 -14.83
N THR A 295 -10.54 3.97 -14.28
CA THR A 295 -10.50 3.07 -13.11
C THR A 295 -10.57 1.62 -13.60
N ILE A 296 -9.48 0.87 -13.34
CA ILE A 296 -9.29 -0.48 -13.87
C ILE A 296 -9.42 -1.52 -12.74
N PRO A 297 -10.33 -2.49 -12.86
CA PRO A 297 -10.58 -3.47 -11.81
C PRO A 297 -9.42 -4.47 -11.66
N SER A 298 -9.44 -5.20 -10.54
CA SER A 298 -8.60 -6.38 -10.32
C SER A 298 -9.21 -7.62 -11.00
N THR A 299 -8.56 -8.78 -10.83
CA THR A 299 -9.06 -10.06 -11.34
C THR A 299 -10.46 -10.36 -10.80
N ASP A 300 -11.32 -10.90 -11.67
CA ASP A 300 -12.72 -11.13 -11.30
C ASP A 300 -13.11 -12.59 -11.08
N GLY A 301 -12.24 -13.53 -11.48
CA GLY A 301 -12.44 -14.97 -11.31
C GLY A 301 -13.51 -15.56 -12.23
N GLN A 302 -14.12 -14.77 -13.12
CA GLN A 302 -15.10 -15.25 -14.08
C GLN A 302 -14.40 -15.95 -15.26
N PRO A 303 -14.89 -17.13 -15.70
CA PRO A 303 -14.21 -17.95 -16.70
C PRO A 303 -14.15 -17.30 -18.09
N ASP A 304 -15.08 -16.42 -18.41
CA ASP A 304 -15.18 -15.68 -19.67
C ASP A 304 -14.78 -14.20 -19.55
N SER A 305 -14.16 -13.80 -18.44
CA SER A 305 -13.63 -12.45 -18.28
C SER A 305 -12.23 -12.29 -18.86
N PRO A 306 -11.92 -11.12 -19.44
CA PRO A 306 -10.56 -10.77 -19.84
C PRO A 306 -9.64 -10.47 -18.63
N PHE A 307 -10.18 -10.31 -17.42
CA PHE A 307 -9.42 -10.09 -16.18
C PHE A 307 -9.11 -11.41 -15.43
N GLY A 308 -8.41 -12.32 -16.11
CA GLY A 308 -7.98 -13.62 -15.57
C GLY A 308 -6.53 -13.61 -15.04
N TRP A 309 -6.18 -14.61 -14.23
CA TRP A 309 -4.83 -14.74 -13.68
C TRP A 309 -3.75 -14.89 -14.75
N GLU A 310 -4.03 -15.62 -15.82
CA GLU A 310 -3.08 -15.91 -16.90
C GLU A 310 -2.66 -14.66 -17.65
N GLN A 311 -3.57 -13.70 -17.81
CA GLN A 311 -3.29 -12.40 -18.42
C GLN A 311 -2.23 -11.60 -17.65
N ASN A 312 -2.07 -11.81 -16.33
CA ASN A 312 -0.95 -11.19 -15.58
C ASN A 312 0.41 -11.58 -16.16
N VAL A 313 0.58 -12.84 -16.56
CA VAL A 313 1.84 -13.34 -17.09
C VAL A 313 2.15 -12.74 -18.46
N GLU A 314 1.11 -12.49 -19.27
CA GLU A 314 1.26 -11.83 -20.56
C GLU A 314 1.59 -10.34 -20.41
N LEU A 315 0.89 -9.65 -19.51
CA LEU A 315 1.14 -8.23 -19.18
C LEU A 315 2.53 -8.01 -18.61
N MET A 316 3.06 -8.94 -17.82
CA MET A 316 4.43 -8.85 -17.27
C MET A 316 5.51 -9.35 -18.25
N SER A 317 5.15 -9.63 -19.51
CA SER A 317 6.14 -10.09 -20.48
C SER A 317 7.14 -9.00 -20.83
N SER A 318 8.40 -9.39 -21.09
CA SER A 318 9.40 -8.48 -21.68
C SER A 318 9.09 -8.10 -23.14
N ASP A 319 8.22 -8.86 -23.81
CA ASP A 319 7.82 -8.68 -25.21
C ASP A 319 6.59 -7.78 -25.34
N GLN A 320 6.75 -6.61 -25.96
CA GLN A 320 5.68 -5.62 -26.17
C GLN A 320 4.48 -6.20 -26.94
N GLU A 321 4.71 -7.03 -27.97
CA GLU A 321 3.62 -7.61 -28.76
C GLU A 321 2.82 -8.63 -27.95
N ARG A 322 3.41 -9.22 -26.91
CA ARG A 322 2.68 -10.10 -25.99
C ARG A 322 1.86 -9.29 -24.99
N ARG A 323 2.44 -8.26 -24.38
CA ARG A 323 1.72 -7.37 -23.47
C ARG A 323 0.50 -6.75 -24.16
N ARG A 324 0.68 -6.24 -25.39
CA ARG A 324 -0.42 -5.67 -26.20
C ARG A 324 -1.51 -6.68 -26.56
N ARG A 325 -1.25 -7.98 -26.51
CA ARG A 325 -2.23 -9.04 -26.78
C ARG A 325 -3.02 -9.49 -25.55
N ALA A 326 -2.59 -9.12 -24.35
CA ALA A 326 -3.31 -9.45 -23.13
C ALA A 326 -4.76 -8.94 -23.19
N ASP A 327 -5.72 -9.81 -22.91
CA ASP A 327 -7.14 -9.51 -23.09
C ASP A 327 -7.61 -8.32 -22.24
N SER A 328 -7.09 -8.22 -21.02
CA SER A 328 -7.39 -7.11 -20.11
C SER A 328 -6.87 -5.76 -20.66
N ALA A 329 -5.68 -5.72 -21.26
CA ALA A 329 -5.18 -4.52 -21.92
C ALA A 329 -6.02 -4.17 -23.15
N ARG A 330 -6.37 -5.16 -23.97
CA ARG A 330 -7.26 -4.97 -25.13
C ARG A 330 -8.63 -4.42 -24.72
N MET A 331 -9.19 -4.92 -23.62
CA MET A 331 -10.47 -4.44 -23.09
C MET A 331 -10.40 -2.98 -22.66
N VAL A 332 -9.35 -2.58 -21.93
CA VAL A 332 -9.22 -1.19 -21.51
C VAL A 332 -9.02 -0.26 -22.69
N VAL A 333 -8.17 -0.62 -23.66
CA VAL A 333 -7.95 0.19 -24.87
C VAL A 333 -9.23 0.33 -25.70
N GLU A 334 -10.00 -0.75 -25.88
CA GLU A 334 -11.29 -0.70 -26.57
C GLU A 334 -12.32 0.15 -25.80
N ALA A 335 -12.36 0.05 -24.47
CA ALA A 335 -13.21 0.90 -23.64
C ALA A 335 -12.83 2.38 -23.76
N MET A 336 -11.54 2.72 -23.75
CA MET A 336 -11.03 4.08 -23.98
C MET A 336 -11.41 4.60 -25.37
N GLN A 337 -11.34 3.75 -26.40
CA GLN A 337 -11.77 4.10 -27.74
C GLN A 337 -13.28 4.34 -27.83
N GLN A 338 -14.10 3.46 -27.22
CA GLN A 338 -15.56 3.63 -27.16
C GLN A 338 -15.98 4.84 -26.30
N ALA A 339 -15.18 5.17 -25.28
CA ALA A 339 -15.34 6.38 -24.46
C ALA A 339 -15.12 7.66 -25.27
N GLY A 340 -14.33 7.58 -26.34
CA GLY A 340 -14.01 8.71 -27.22
C GLY A 340 -12.83 9.54 -26.72
N ILE A 341 -11.90 8.94 -25.96
CA ILE A 341 -10.69 9.60 -25.49
C ILE A 341 -9.83 10.02 -26.68
N GLY A 342 -9.53 11.32 -26.78
CA GLY A 342 -8.63 11.87 -27.80
C GLY A 342 -7.16 11.56 -27.50
N THR A 343 -6.33 11.52 -28.55
CA THR A 343 -4.89 11.20 -28.43
C THR A 343 -4.12 12.24 -27.61
N ASP A 344 -4.54 13.51 -27.69
CA ASP A 344 -3.90 14.66 -27.02
C ASP A 344 -4.60 15.04 -25.70
N GLU A 345 -5.60 14.27 -25.27
CA GLU A 345 -6.33 14.55 -24.03
C GLU A 345 -5.63 13.85 -22.85
N PRO A 346 -5.39 14.55 -21.73
CA PRO A 346 -4.68 14.00 -20.58
C PRO A 346 -5.49 12.90 -19.90
N VAL A 347 -4.83 11.78 -19.62
CA VAL A 347 -5.42 10.61 -18.97
C VAL A 347 -4.65 10.27 -17.69
N ALA A 348 -5.39 10.14 -16.59
CA ALA A 348 -4.94 9.44 -15.41
C ALA A 348 -5.54 8.02 -15.35
N MET A 349 -4.77 7.05 -14.88
CA MET A 349 -5.20 5.66 -14.74
C MET A 349 -5.00 5.19 -13.30
N VAL A 350 -5.99 4.54 -12.71
CA VAL A 350 -5.92 3.96 -11.37
C VAL A 350 -6.28 2.48 -11.42
N GLY A 351 -5.46 1.63 -10.81
CA GLY A 351 -5.66 0.19 -10.84
C GLY A 351 -5.12 -0.54 -9.62
N HIS A 352 -5.74 -1.67 -9.29
CA HIS A 352 -5.35 -2.54 -8.18
C HIS A 352 -4.92 -3.88 -8.72
N SER A 353 -3.83 -4.43 -8.19
CA SER A 353 -3.31 -5.74 -8.58
C SER A 353 -3.13 -5.80 -10.11
N GLN A 354 -3.83 -6.71 -10.82
CA GLN A 354 -3.83 -6.76 -12.29
C GLN A 354 -4.19 -5.43 -12.97
N GLY A 355 -5.16 -4.68 -12.44
CA GLY A 355 -5.59 -3.42 -13.05
C GLY A 355 -4.47 -2.39 -13.13
N GLY A 356 -3.56 -2.37 -12.15
CA GLY A 356 -2.38 -1.51 -12.21
C GLY A 356 -1.32 -1.99 -13.20
N ILE A 357 -1.19 -3.31 -13.41
CA ILE A 357 -0.33 -3.87 -14.47
C ILE A 357 -0.86 -3.48 -15.85
N VAL A 358 -2.18 -3.51 -16.04
CA VAL A 358 -2.83 -3.04 -17.27
C VAL A 358 -2.58 -1.54 -17.47
N ALA A 359 -2.74 -0.72 -16.43
CA ALA A 359 -2.45 0.71 -16.48
C ALA A 359 -1.00 0.99 -16.90
N ALA A 360 -0.03 0.30 -16.27
CA ALA A 360 1.38 0.39 -16.61
C ALA A 360 1.69 -0.07 -18.04
N THR A 361 1.03 -1.14 -18.50
CA THR A 361 1.14 -1.64 -19.87
C THR A 361 0.61 -0.63 -20.89
N ILE A 362 -0.52 0.03 -20.62
CA ILE A 362 -1.08 1.04 -21.53
C ILE A 362 -0.18 2.28 -21.54
N ALA A 363 0.28 2.73 -20.38
CA ALA A 363 1.22 3.85 -20.27
C ALA A 363 2.54 3.58 -21.01
N SER A 364 3.03 2.33 -21.02
CA SER A 364 4.26 1.96 -21.73
C SER A 364 4.05 1.72 -23.21
N ASP A 365 3.01 0.98 -23.55
CA ASP A 365 2.86 0.38 -24.88
C ASP A 365 1.90 1.14 -25.77
N TRP A 366 1.09 2.07 -25.27
CA TRP A 366 0.20 2.94 -26.06
C TRP A 366 0.52 4.42 -25.91
N ALA A 367 1.74 4.76 -25.48
CA ALA A 367 2.19 6.14 -25.28
C ALA A 367 2.10 7.04 -26.54
N ASP A 368 2.14 6.43 -27.74
CA ASP A 368 1.97 7.17 -29.00
C ASP A 368 0.47 7.39 -29.38
N ASP A 369 -0.44 6.62 -28.78
CA ASP A 369 -1.87 6.65 -29.08
C ASP A 369 -2.66 7.43 -28.02
N TYR A 370 -2.18 7.50 -26.77
CA TYR A 370 -2.84 8.20 -25.67
C TYR A 370 -1.84 8.99 -24.81
N THR A 371 -2.25 10.18 -24.37
CA THR A 371 -1.49 11.02 -23.44
C THR A 371 -1.72 10.57 -21.99
N ILE A 372 -1.06 9.47 -21.60
CA ILE A 372 -1.10 8.98 -20.21
C ILE A 372 -0.16 9.81 -19.35
N GLU A 373 -0.71 10.73 -18.56
CA GLU A 373 0.08 11.65 -17.72
C GLU A 373 0.37 11.06 -16.34
N HIS A 374 -0.53 10.28 -15.76
CA HIS A 374 -0.36 9.73 -14.41
C HIS A 374 -0.97 8.32 -14.25
N VAL A 375 -0.17 7.38 -13.76
CA VAL A 375 -0.60 6.04 -13.33
C VAL A 375 -0.53 5.91 -11.81
N VAL A 376 -1.63 5.47 -11.19
CA VAL A 376 -1.71 5.11 -9.78
C VAL A 376 -1.92 3.61 -9.66
N THR A 377 -1.06 2.93 -8.92
CA THR A 377 -1.16 1.49 -8.70
C THR A 377 -1.27 1.16 -7.22
N ALA A 378 -2.05 0.12 -6.91
CA ALA A 378 -2.15 -0.44 -5.57
C ALA A 378 -1.87 -1.95 -5.62
N GLY A 379 -0.76 -2.38 -5.02
CA GLY A 379 -0.36 -3.78 -4.95
C GLY A 379 -0.10 -4.39 -6.33
N SER A 380 0.44 -3.61 -7.26
CA SER A 380 0.67 -4.03 -8.65
C SER A 380 2.17 -4.17 -8.93
N PRO A 381 2.65 -5.33 -9.41
CA PRO A 381 4.05 -5.52 -9.80
C PRO A 381 4.33 -4.80 -11.14
N VAL A 382 4.78 -3.55 -11.07
CA VAL A 382 4.97 -2.69 -12.24
C VAL A 382 6.41 -2.27 -12.49
N ALA A 383 7.37 -2.65 -11.64
CA ALA A 383 8.74 -2.14 -11.65
C ALA A 383 9.46 -2.30 -12.99
N ASN A 384 9.12 -3.34 -13.74
CA ASN A 384 9.76 -3.70 -15.00
C ASN A 384 9.02 -3.22 -16.26
N HIS A 385 7.96 -2.42 -16.14
CA HIS A 385 7.29 -1.84 -17.31
C HIS A 385 8.11 -0.66 -17.85
N PRO A 386 8.33 -0.57 -19.17
CA PRO A 386 9.08 0.52 -19.78
C PRO A 386 8.21 1.79 -19.90
N ILE A 387 7.72 2.30 -18.76
CA ILE A 387 6.91 3.53 -18.70
C ILE A 387 7.80 4.73 -19.08
N PRO A 388 7.38 5.60 -20.02
CA PRO A 388 8.13 6.78 -20.40
C PRO A 388 8.35 7.73 -19.23
N SER A 389 9.48 8.44 -19.21
CA SER A 389 9.77 9.44 -18.18
C SER A 389 8.81 10.65 -18.22
N SER A 390 7.97 10.79 -19.24
CA SER A 390 6.92 11.82 -19.29
C SER A 390 5.70 11.46 -18.44
N THR A 391 5.52 10.19 -18.07
CA THR A 391 4.38 9.71 -17.28
C THR A 391 4.77 9.62 -15.82
N TRP A 392 3.91 10.14 -14.95
CA TRP A 392 4.07 10.02 -13.51
C TRP A 392 3.51 8.68 -13.02
N VAL A 393 4.16 8.08 -12.04
CA VAL A 393 3.74 6.81 -11.42
C VAL A 393 3.71 6.99 -9.91
N THR A 394 2.56 6.71 -9.30
CA THR A 394 2.38 6.61 -7.86
C THR A 394 2.03 5.18 -7.52
N SER A 395 3.02 4.40 -7.09
CA SER A 395 2.82 3.02 -6.65
C SER A 395 2.59 2.98 -5.15
N VAL A 396 1.55 2.28 -4.71
CA VAL A 396 1.30 1.97 -3.31
C VAL A 396 1.45 0.46 -3.14
N GLU A 397 2.32 0.04 -2.23
CA GLU A 397 2.66 -1.37 -2.00
C GLU A 397 2.65 -1.67 -0.49
N ILE A 398 2.43 -2.92 -0.14
CA ILE A 398 2.47 -3.37 1.25
C ILE A 398 3.60 -4.40 1.43
N ASP A 399 4.44 -4.23 2.45
CA ASP A 399 5.68 -4.98 2.59
C ASP A 399 5.50 -6.49 2.80
N ASP A 400 4.33 -6.92 3.27
CA ASP A 400 4.04 -8.33 3.55
C ASP A 400 3.13 -9.00 2.51
N GLU A 401 2.87 -8.34 1.37
CA GLU A 401 2.12 -8.95 0.26
C GLU A 401 3.01 -9.58 -0.82
N PHE A 402 2.65 -10.79 -1.23
CA PHE A 402 3.39 -11.54 -2.26
C PHE A 402 3.21 -10.97 -3.68
N VAL A 403 2.12 -10.26 -3.95
CA VAL A 403 1.73 -9.85 -5.31
C VAL A 403 2.61 -8.73 -5.85
N ALA A 404 2.88 -7.68 -5.06
CA ALA A 404 3.82 -6.63 -5.44
C ALA A 404 5.23 -7.17 -5.76
N ALA A 405 5.67 -8.24 -5.10
CA ALA A 405 7.00 -8.84 -5.33
C ALA A 405 7.09 -9.70 -6.61
N LEU A 406 5.99 -9.90 -7.35
CA LEU A 406 5.94 -10.84 -8.47
C LEU A 406 6.78 -10.45 -9.69
N ASP A 407 7.08 -9.17 -9.89
CA ASP A 407 8.01 -8.72 -10.94
C ASP A 407 9.48 -8.98 -10.59
N GLY A 408 9.78 -9.33 -9.33
CA GLY A 408 11.10 -9.64 -8.81
C GLY A 408 12.09 -8.48 -8.87
N ALA A 409 11.60 -7.23 -8.91
CA ALA A 409 12.45 -6.04 -8.90
C ALA A 409 11.81 -4.92 -8.08
N ALA A 410 12.62 -4.19 -7.30
CA ALA A 410 12.19 -2.94 -6.69
C ALA A 410 11.82 -1.89 -7.76
N ASN A 411 10.78 -1.10 -7.50
CA ASN A 411 10.37 -0.02 -8.39
C ASN A 411 11.52 0.97 -8.69
N PRO A 412 11.51 1.59 -9.89
CA PRO A 412 12.39 2.70 -10.21
C PRO A 412 12.27 3.83 -9.18
N SER A 413 13.41 4.37 -8.75
CA SER A 413 13.46 5.59 -7.95
C SER A 413 13.86 6.74 -8.87
N THR A 414 12.86 7.42 -9.44
CA THR A 414 13.05 8.54 -10.38
C THR A 414 12.17 9.72 -9.98
N ASP A 415 12.43 10.90 -10.56
CA ASP A 415 11.68 12.12 -10.29
C ASP A 415 10.16 11.97 -10.47
N ASN A 416 9.74 11.15 -11.45
CA ASN A 416 8.33 10.94 -11.80
C ASN A 416 7.80 9.58 -11.34
N TRP A 417 8.56 8.80 -10.57
CA TRP A 417 8.12 7.52 -10.01
C TRP A 417 8.27 7.51 -8.50
N LEU A 418 7.14 7.52 -7.82
CA LEU A 418 7.00 7.47 -6.37
C LEU A 418 6.50 6.10 -5.95
N THR A 419 7.04 5.56 -4.86
CA THR A 419 6.49 4.38 -4.19
C THR A 419 6.25 4.68 -2.72
N VAL A 420 5.01 4.43 -2.29
CA VAL A 420 4.58 4.42 -0.90
C VAL A 420 4.53 2.97 -0.45
N SER A 421 5.43 2.56 0.43
CA SER A 421 5.45 1.22 1.04
C SER A 421 4.75 1.27 2.41
N GLY A 422 3.86 0.32 2.67
CA GLY A 422 3.14 0.21 3.93
C GLY A 422 3.56 -1.03 4.73
N HIS A 423 3.76 -0.84 6.03
CA HIS A 423 3.98 -1.90 7.00
C HIS A 423 2.73 -2.13 7.86
N VAL A 424 2.17 -3.33 7.80
CA VAL A 424 0.93 -3.69 8.51
C VAL A 424 1.24 -4.22 9.90
N SER A 425 0.60 -3.64 10.92
CA SER A 425 0.69 -4.10 12.30
C SER A 425 -0.70 -4.17 12.96
N PRO A 426 -0.88 -4.97 14.02
CA PRO A 426 -2.10 -4.95 14.82
C PRO A 426 -2.35 -3.53 15.37
N ALA A 427 -3.62 -3.17 15.52
CA ALA A 427 -4.06 -1.90 16.10
C ALA A 427 -4.87 -2.14 17.38
N PRO A 428 -4.92 -1.15 18.30
CA PRO A 428 -5.81 -1.22 19.44
C PRO A 428 -7.27 -1.14 19.01
N ALA A 429 -8.15 -1.85 19.73
CA ALA A 429 -9.58 -1.81 19.45
C ALA A 429 -10.13 -0.37 19.55
N PRO A 430 -11.01 0.05 18.61
CA PRO A 430 -11.64 1.36 18.67
C PRO A 430 -12.56 1.44 19.89
N THR A 431 -12.72 2.64 20.42
CA THR A 431 -13.74 2.93 21.44
C THR A 431 -15.03 3.27 20.72
N GLU A 432 -16.15 2.63 21.04
CA GLU A 432 -17.45 2.96 20.46
C GLU A 432 -17.97 4.31 20.97
N SER A 433 -18.84 4.94 20.18
CA SER A 433 -19.57 6.12 20.65
C SER A 433 -20.64 5.69 21.64
N THR A 434 -20.67 6.29 22.83
CA THR A 434 -21.72 6.02 23.83
C THR A 434 -22.67 7.20 23.95
N VAL A 435 -23.92 6.92 24.26
CA VAL A 435 -24.89 7.92 24.70
C VAL A 435 -25.23 7.60 26.14
N ASP A 436 -24.92 8.53 27.03
CA ASP A 436 -25.16 8.42 28.46
C ASP A 436 -26.66 8.56 28.76
N GLU A 437 -27.11 8.11 29.96
CA GLU A 437 -28.54 8.11 30.33
C GLU A 437 -29.17 9.52 30.35
N ASP A 438 -28.36 10.57 30.49
CA ASP A 438 -28.75 11.98 30.44
C ASP A 438 -28.79 12.55 29.00
N GLY A 439 -28.51 11.72 28.00
CA GLY A 439 -28.50 12.09 26.58
C GLY A 439 -27.20 12.71 26.09
N ALA A 440 -26.14 12.73 26.92
CA ALA A 440 -24.82 13.18 26.50
C ALA A 440 -24.16 12.13 25.58
N CYS A 441 -23.58 12.55 24.45
CA CYS A 441 -22.84 11.66 23.56
C CYS A 441 -21.34 11.76 23.86
N THR A 442 -20.69 10.63 24.15
CA THR A 442 -19.24 10.51 24.14
C THR A 442 -18.82 9.91 22.80
N PRO A 443 -18.13 10.68 21.92
CA PRO A 443 -17.68 10.14 20.64
C PRO A 443 -16.68 9.00 20.84
N GLY A 444 -16.84 7.97 20.03
CA GLY A 444 -15.86 6.92 19.89
C GLY A 444 -14.56 7.44 19.28
N ALA A 445 -13.50 6.64 19.41
CA ALA A 445 -12.20 6.97 18.84
C ALA A 445 -11.58 5.73 18.19
N THR A 446 -11.19 5.86 16.93
CA THR A 446 -10.26 4.94 16.28
C THR A 446 -8.88 5.19 16.86
N ARG A 447 -8.21 4.15 17.35
CA ARG A 447 -6.91 4.27 17.99
C ARG A 447 -5.85 3.56 17.15
N ILE A 448 -4.61 4.01 17.29
CA ILE A 448 -3.41 3.37 16.76
C ILE A 448 -2.42 3.13 17.90
N TYR A 449 -1.56 2.14 17.77
CA TYR A 449 -0.32 2.08 18.55
C TYR A 449 0.63 3.13 17.99
N GLY A 450 1.14 3.98 18.88
CA GLY A 450 1.99 5.11 18.53
C GLY A 450 2.06 6.13 19.66
N LEU A 451 3.00 7.04 19.56
CA LEU A 451 3.14 8.24 20.36
C LEU A 451 2.34 9.41 19.75
N THR A 452 2.15 9.41 18.43
CA THR A 452 1.46 10.48 17.69
C THR A 452 0.35 9.95 16.80
N PRO A 453 -0.64 10.78 16.43
CA PRO A 453 -1.66 10.41 15.44
C PRO A 453 -1.12 10.12 14.03
N TYR A 454 0.14 10.49 13.75
CA TYR A 454 0.77 10.36 12.43
C TYR A 454 1.60 9.09 12.29
N ASP A 455 1.77 8.33 13.38
CA ASP A 455 2.65 7.16 13.38
C ASP A 455 2.14 6.07 12.44
N ALA A 456 0.83 5.94 12.30
CA ALA A 456 0.17 5.00 11.40
C ALA A 456 -1.24 5.47 11.03
N ALA A 457 -1.83 4.92 9.98
CA ALA A 457 -3.25 5.06 9.67
C ALA A 457 -4.01 3.77 10.03
N PRO A 458 -5.19 3.88 10.68
CA PRO A 458 -6.03 2.71 10.89
C PRO A 458 -6.58 2.17 9.57
N VAL A 459 -6.63 0.85 9.43
CA VAL A 459 -7.25 0.19 8.27
C VAL A 459 -8.76 0.25 8.41
N ALA A 460 -9.44 0.75 7.38
CA ALA A 460 -10.88 0.85 7.37
C ALA A 460 -11.56 -0.54 7.44
N GLY A 461 -12.74 -0.59 8.05
CA GLY A 461 -13.51 -1.83 8.25
C GLY A 461 -13.63 -2.20 9.73
N GLY A 462 -14.24 -3.35 10.00
CA GLY A 462 -14.35 -3.91 11.35
C GLY A 462 -13.16 -4.78 11.72
N ALA A 463 -13.19 -5.33 12.93
CA ALA A 463 -12.25 -6.36 13.36
C ALA A 463 -12.28 -7.57 12.42
N THR A 464 -11.13 -8.20 12.26
CA THR A 464 -10.98 -9.46 11.52
C THR A 464 -10.79 -10.62 12.49
N ASP A 465 -11.17 -11.82 12.05
CA ASP A 465 -10.92 -13.06 12.79
C ASP A 465 -9.53 -13.59 12.42
N GLY A 466 -8.48 -13.05 13.05
CA GLY A 466 -7.07 -13.29 12.74
C GLY A 466 -6.50 -12.39 11.63
N LYS A 467 -5.30 -12.73 11.12
CA LYS A 467 -4.60 -11.92 10.12
C LYS A 467 -5.24 -12.00 8.73
N GLU A 468 -5.72 -10.86 8.24
CA GLU A 468 -6.24 -10.77 6.87
C GLU A 468 -5.10 -10.57 5.85
N ILE A 469 -5.33 -11.01 4.61
CA ILE A 469 -4.44 -10.76 3.48
C ILE A 469 -4.29 -9.25 3.27
N SER A 470 -3.08 -8.73 3.44
CA SER A 470 -2.79 -7.30 3.32
C SER A 470 -2.91 -6.73 1.90
N HIS A 471 -3.13 -7.60 0.90
CA HIS A 471 -3.37 -7.23 -0.50
C HIS A 471 -4.69 -6.48 -0.75
N TRP A 472 -5.63 -6.48 0.21
CA TRP A 472 -6.87 -5.73 0.03
C TRP A 472 -6.62 -4.22 -0.10
N LEU A 473 -7.45 -3.55 -0.91
CA LEU A 473 -7.27 -2.14 -1.25
C LEU A 473 -7.31 -1.22 -0.01
N LYS A 474 -8.03 -1.61 1.04
CA LYS A 474 -8.09 -0.87 2.32
C LYS A 474 -6.74 -0.69 3.01
N TYR A 475 -5.81 -1.65 2.86
CA TYR A 475 -4.45 -1.52 3.41
C TYR A 475 -3.63 -0.50 2.61
N HIS A 476 -3.77 -0.52 1.28
CA HIS A 476 -3.14 0.44 0.39
C HIS A 476 -3.69 1.85 0.61
N GLN A 477 -5.01 2.00 0.81
CA GLN A 477 -5.62 3.28 1.18
C GLN A 477 -5.05 3.80 2.51
N ALA A 478 -4.91 2.94 3.52
CA ALA A 478 -4.29 3.33 4.79
C ALA A 478 -2.81 3.72 4.62
N ALA A 479 -2.03 2.99 3.82
CA ALA A 479 -0.65 3.34 3.51
C ALA A 479 -0.54 4.73 2.85
N TYR A 480 -1.35 4.98 1.82
CA TYR A 480 -1.34 6.27 1.12
C TYR A 480 -1.84 7.41 2.02
N HIS A 481 -2.86 7.16 2.83
CA HIS A 481 -3.37 8.14 3.81
C HIS A 481 -2.31 8.51 4.85
N ASN A 482 -1.60 7.53 5.41
CA ASN A 482 -0.52 7.81 6.36
C ASN A 482 0.61 8.61 5.70
N ALA A 483 0.94 8.32 4.44
CA ALA A 483 1.98 9.04 3.70
C ALA A 483 1.60 10.51 3.42
N LEU A 484 0.31 10.77 3.17
CA LEU A 484 -0.25 12.12 3.06
C LEU A 484 -0.22 12.85 4.40
N ASP A 485 -0.68 12.21 5.47
CA ASP A 485 -0.79 12.81 6.80
C ASP A 485 0.57 13.25 7.38
N ILE A 486 1.64 12.51 7.04
CA ILE A 486 3.01 12.81 7.45
C ILE A 486 3.59 14.02 6.67
N GLY A 487 2.99 14.41 5.54
CA GLY A 487 3.39 15.59 4.77
C GLY A 487 4.64 15.38 3.94
N SER A 488 4.75 14.23 3.26
CA SER A 488 5.88 13.98 2.38
C SER A 488 5.82 14.87 1.13
N PRO A 489 6.84 15.70 0.83
CA PRO A 489 6.83 16.58 -0.34
C PRO A 489 6.76 15.84 -1.68
N ALA A 490 7.28 14.62 -1.72
CA ALA A 490 7.20 13.77 -2.89
C ALA A 490 5.76 13.33 -3.16
N VAL A 491 5.06 12.89 -2.10
CA VAL A 491 3.63 12.54 -2.13
C VAL A 491 2.80 13.75 -2.51
N GLU A 492 3.02 14.91 -1.88
CA GLU A 492 2.28 16.15 -2.18
C GLU A 492 2.41 16.57 -3.65
N ARG A 493 3.60 16.45 -4.25
CA ARG A 493 3.81 16.77 -5.67
C ARG A 493 3.14 15.78 -6.60
N HIS A 494 3.17 14.48 -6.28
CA HIS A 494 2.44 13.48 -7.04
C HIS A 494 0.93 13.71 -6.93
N GLU A 495 0.42 13.96 -5.73
CA GLU A 495 -1.00 14.29 -5.48
C GLU A 495 -1.43 15.54 -6.27
N GLN A 496 -0.61 16.60 -6.28
CA GLN A 496 -0.88 17.79 -7.08
C GLN A 496 -0.85 17.50 -8.59
N HIS A 497 0.12 16.71 -9.06
CA HIS A 497 0.18 16.31 -10.48
C HIS A 497 -1.07 15.51 -10.88
N PHE A 498 -1.54 14.60 -10.03
CA PHE A 498 -2.78 13.86 -10.24
C PHE A 498 -3.99 14.79 -10.34
N GLN A 499 -4.16 15.68 -9.35
CA GLN A 499 -5.22 16.69 -9.34
C GLN A 499 -5.22 17.55 -10.60
N ASP A 500 -4.04 17.94 -11.07
CA ASP A 500 -3.87 18.76 -12.27
C ASP A 500 -4.19 17.97 -13.55
N THR A 501 -3.83 16.67 -13.59
CA THR A 501 -4.13 15.77 -14.72
C THR A 501 -5.64 15.66 -14.93
N ILE A 502 -6.42 15.43 -13.87
CA ILE A 502 -7.90 15.23 -13.98
C ILE A 502 -8.71 16.48 -13.65
N ARG A 503 -8.09 17.65 -13.59
CA ARG A 503 -8.75 18.91 -13.26
C ARG A 503 -9.93 19.16 -14.19
N GLY A 504 -11.11 19.39 -13.62
CA GLY A 504 -12.31 19.76 -14.38
C GLY A 504 -13.60 19.46 -13.63
N GLU A 505 -14.73 19.75 -14.26
CA GLU A 505 -16.06 19.33 -13.79
C GLU A 505 -16.40 17.96 -14.37
N LEU A 506 -16.74 16.98 -13.52
CA LEU A 506 -17.19 15.67 -13.99
C LEU A 506 -18.47 15.83 -14.84
N LYS A 507 -18.41 15.40 -16.10
CA LYS A 507 -19.56 15.44 -17.02
C LYS A 507 -20.24 14.09 -17.16
N GLU A 508 -19.49 13.01 -17.16
CA GLU A 508 -20.03 11.66 -17.28
C GLU A 508 -19.11 10.60 -16.68
N THR A 509 -19.71 9.51 -16.22
CA THR A 509 -19.04 8.25 -15.88
C THR A 509 -19.65 7.16 -16.76
N ARG A 510 -18.83 6.48 -17.56
CA ARG A 510 -19.23 5.36 -18.44
C ARG A 510 -18.61 4.07 -17.94
N TYR A 511 -19.36 2.98 -17.98
CA TYR A 511 -18.93 1.68 -17.46
C TYR A 511 -18.84 0.66 -18.59
N PHE A 512 -17.79 -0.15 -18.59
CA PHE A 512 -17.52 -1.11 -19.65
C PHE A 512 -17.24 -2.50 -19.08
N GLU A 513 -17.88 -3.50 -19.68
CA GLU A 513 -17.66 -4.92 -19.40
C GLU A 513 -17.15 -5.64 -20.66
N GLY A 514 -16.24 -6.59 -20.45
CA GLY A 514 -15.64 -7.39 -21.52
C GLY A 514 -15.99 -8.85 -21.33
N ARG A 515 -16.32 -9.53 -22.44
CA ARG A 515 -16.52 -10.98 -22.45
C ARG A 515 -15.70 -11.63 -23.56
N MET A 516 -15.10 -12.76 -23.21
CA MET A 516 -14.31 -13.60 -24.11
C MET A 516 -15.19 -14.70 -24.72
N THR A 517 -15.14 -14.87 -26.03
CA THR A 517 -15.84 -15.94 -26.75
C THR A 517 -14.95 -16.70 -27.73
N SER A 518 -15.29 -17.96 -27.98
CA SER A 518 -14.60 -18.85 -28.94
C SER A 518 -14.99 -18.62 -30.41
N THR A 519 -16.04 -17.85 -30.67
CA THR A 519 -16.53 -17.52 -32.02
C THR A 519 -16.95 -16.05 -32.10
N ALA A 520 -16.66 -15.41 -33.24
CA ALA A 520 -17.17 -14.09 -33.57
C ALA A 520 -18.67 -14.20 -33.86
N THR A 521 -19.50 -14.10 -32.83
CA THR A 521 -20.95 -14.04 -33.02
C THR A 521 -21.29 -12.63 -33.48
N LEU A 522 -21.67 -12.48 -34.75
CA LEU A 522 -22.27 -11.26 -35.28
C LEU A 522 -23.44 -10.87 -34.37
N ALA A 523 -23.46 -9.62 -33.91
CA ALA A 523 -24.56 -9.07 -33.14
C ALA A 523 -25.91 -9.34 -33.84
N PRO A 524 -26.99 -9.63 -33.11
CA PRO A 524 -28.31 -9.76 -33.73
C PRO A 524 -28.68 -8.42 -34.37
N ASP A 525 -28.97 -8.45 -35.67
CA ASP A 525 -29.50 -7.31 -36.41
C ASP A 525 -30.69 -6.70 -35.65
N SER A 526 -30.67 -5.37 -35.54
CA SER A 526 -31.78 -4.59 -35.00
C SER A 526 -33.09 -5.00 -35.69
N PRO A 527 -34.24 -5.07 -34.99
CA PRO A 527 -35.48 -5.53 -35.59
C PRO A 527 -35.82 -4.59 -36.75
N SER A 528 -35.88 -5.17 -37.95
CA SER A 528 -36.36 -4.49 -39.15
C SER A 528 -37.77 -3.95 -38.88
N SER A 529 -37.90 -2.64 -39.03
CA SER A 529 -39.20 -1.98 -39.09
C SER A 529 -39.99 -2.56 -40.27
N GLU A 530 -40.91 -3.48 -39.98
CA GLU A 530 -41.94 -3.89 -40.94
C GLU A 530 -42.82 -2.67 -41.24
N ILE A 531 -42.58 -2.08 -42.41
CA ILE A 531 -43.48 -1.13 -43.04
C ILE A 531 -44.70 -1.94 -43.50
N GLN A 532 -45.81 -1.84 -42.79
CA GLN A 532 -47.11 -2.24 -43.33
C GLN A 532 -47.58 -1.22 -44.37
N PRO A 533 -47.91 -1.62 -45.61
CA PRO A 533 -48.51 -0.73 -46.58
C PRO A 533 -50.01 -0.56 -46.29
N PHE A 534 -50.48 0.68 -46.32
CA PHE A 534 -51.90 1.01 -46.44
C PHE A 534 -52.46 0.52 -47.78
N ALA A 535 -53.61 -0.17 -47.76
CA ALA A 535 -54.65 -0.07 -48.79
C ALA A 535 -55.98 -0.70 -48.32
N ASP A 536 -57.03 0.13 -48.37
CA ASP A 536 -58.49 -0.09 -48.43
C ASP A 536 -59.25 -0.89 -47.35
#